data_AF-A0A3D2G7R7-F1
#
_entry.id   AF-A0A3D2G7R7-F1
#
_cell.length_a   1.000
_cell.length_b   1.000
_cell.length_c   1.000
_cell.angle_alpha   90.00
_cell.angle_beta   90.00
_cell.angle_gamma   90.00
#
_symmetry.space_group_name_H-M   'P 1'
#
loop_
_entity.id
_entity.type
_entity.pdbx_description
1 polymer ?
#
loop_
_entity_poly.entity_id
_entity_poly.type
_entity_poly.pdbx_seq_one_letter_code
_entity_poly.pdbx_strand_id
1 'polypeptide(L)'
;MSKSAAVFNKKKFINDVTETVRHMYRKQLKEASQQEIFQAVSYVVKDVVIDDWLATQQAFDDQDPKIVYYMSMEFLMGRALGNNLINLKAYKEVKEALEEIGLNLDVIEDQEPDPALGNGGLGRLAACFMESLATLGYAAYGCGIRYRYGMFKQQISDGFQVEVPDNWLKNGYPFELRRPEYSYEIKFGGYVRTEDMGNGNTRFIHEGYQSVMAIPYDMPIVGYDNHMVNTLMIWDAEPKEGFQLDSFDKGDYNKAVEQENLARNLVEVLYPNDNHIQGKELRLKQQYFFVSASLQRAIARFKKHHDDIHKLPEKAVFQMNDTHPTVAVAELMRILLDEEGLSWEDAWDITTHCVAYTNHTIMAEALEKWPIEIFQRLLPRVYQIVEEINRRFVLQIQEQYPGNNDKIAKMAILYDGQVKMAHLAIVAGYSVNGVARLHTEILKKEQLKDFYEMMPQKFNNKTNGITQRRFLAHANPLLADWVTAHVGEGWITDLSQIRKLAPYADDKKAQQEFLKIKHQNKVRLAKYIKEHNGIDVDPDSIFDVQVKRLHEYKRQLLNILHVMYLYNEIKEHPDM
;
A
#
# COMPACT_ATOMS: atom_id res chain seq x y z
N MET A 1 -23.66 -10.26 19.78
CA MET A 1 -24.90 -10.93 19.33
C MET A 1 -24.78 -11.15 17.84
N SER A 2 -24.74 -12.40 17.38
CA SER A 2 -24.59 -12.72 15.96
C SER A 2 -25.84 -12.28 15.20
N LYS A 3 -25.75 -11.21 14.41
CA LYS A 3 -26.65 -11.09 13.25
C LYS A 3 -26.39 -12.35 12.43
N SER A 4 -27.41 -13.17 12.25
CA SER A 4 -27.35 -14.31 11.35
C SER A 4 -26.81 -13.83 10.01
N ALA A 5 -25.78 -14.48 9.47
CA ALA A 5 -25.33 -14.26 8.11
C ALA A 5 -26.58 -14.14 7.23
N ALA A 6 -26.75 -13.01 6.54
CA ALA A 6 -27.80 -12.87 5.56
C ALA A 6 -27.55 -13.98 4.54
N VAL A 7 -28.33 -15.07 4.62
CA VAL A 7 -28.23 -16.21 3.73
C VAL A 7 -28.29 -15.66 2.32
N PHE A 8 -27.23 -15.85 1.54
CA PHE A 8 -27.14 -15.36 0.18
C PHE A 8 -28.41 -15.77 -0.58
N ASN A 9 -29.17 -14.78 -1.03
CA ASN A 9 -30.42 -15.04 -1.74
C ASN A 9 -30.17 -14.89 -3.24
N LYS A 10 -30.01 -16.03 -3.91
CA LYS A 10 -29.75 -16.15 -5.35
C LYS A 10 -30.70 -15.31 -6.22
N LYS A 11 -32.01 -15.39 -5.96
CA LYS A 11 -33.03 -14.66 -6.72
C LYS A 11 -32.92 -13.15 -6.52
N LYS A 12 -32.68 -12.71 -5.27
CA LYS A 12 -32.46 -11.30 -4.96
C LYS A 12 -31.20 -10.79 -5.67
N PHE A 13 -30.10 -11.53 -5.59
CA PHE A 13 -28.84 -11.16 -6.24
C PHE A 13 -28.99 -10.98 -7.76
N ILE A 14 -29.60 -11.96 -8.45
CA ILE A 14 -29.87 -11.87 -9.89
C ILE A 14 -30.73 -10.64 -10.24
N ASN A 15 -31.77 -10.39 -9.45
CA ASN A 15 -32.62 -9.23 -9.62
C ASN A 15 -31.84 -7.93 -9.45
N ASP A 16 -31.06 -7.82 -8.36
CA ASP A 16 -30.26 -6.62 -8.07
C ASP A 16 -29.23 -6.35 -9.16
N VAL A 17 -28.57 -7.37 -9.71
CA VAL A 17 -27.65 -7.20 -10.84
C VAL A 17 -28.38 -6.67 -12.07
N THR A 18 -29.56 -7.23 -12.38
CA THR A 18 -30.38 -6.81 -13.52
C THR A 18 -30.88 -5.37 -13.36
N GLU A 19 -31.32 -5.00 -12.16
CA GLU A 19 -31.76 -3.64 -11.82
C GLU A 19 -30.58 -2.65 -11.88
N THR A 20 -29.41 -3.01 -11.36
CA THR A 20 -28.21 -2.17 -11.40
C THR A 20 -27.78 -1.89 -12.85
N VAL A 21 -27.80 -2.89 -13.73
CA VAL A 21 -27.55 -2.68 -15.17
C VAL A 21 -28.54 -1.66 -15.76
N ARG A 22 -29.82 -1.78 -15.42
CA ARG A 22 -30.87 -0.86 -15.91
C ARG A 22 -30.68 0.55 -15.36
N HIS A 23 -30.33 0.69 -14.09
CA HIS A 23 -30.16 1.98 -13.44
C HIS A 23 -28.92 2.72 -13.92
N MET A 24 -27.79 2.01 -14.04
CA MET A 24 -26.52 2.60 -14.44
C MET A 24 -26.43 2.88 -15.94
N TYR A 25 -26.89 1.94 -16.79
CA TYR A 25 -26.63 2.01 -18.23
C TYR A 25 -27.89 2.17 -19.09
N ARG A 26 -29.08 2.15 -18.48
CA ARG A 26 -30.36 2.21 -19.22
C ARG A 26 -30.52 1.10 -20.26
N LYS A 27 -29.94 -0.08 -19.97
CA LYS A 27 -29.95 -1.27 -20.84
C LYS A 27 -30.64 -2.45 -20.17
N GLN A 28 -31.12 -3.39 -20.97
CA GLN A 28 -31.44 -4.73 -20.49
C GLN A 28 -30.14 -5.55 -20.33
N LEU A 29 -30.15 -6.57 -19.47
CA LEU A 29 -28.96 -7.41 -19.23
C LEU A 29 -28.35 -7.99 -20.52
N LYS A 30 -29.20 -8.42 -21.47
CA LYS A 30 -28.78 -8.96 -22.78
C LYS A 30 -28.08 -7.94 -23.70
N GLU A 31 -28.22 -6.64 -23.43
CA GLU A 31 -27.65 -5.54 -24.21
C GLU A 31 -26.38 -4.98 -23.56
N ALA A 32 -26.10 -5.37 -22.31
CA ALA A 32 -24.95 -4.91 -21.56
C ALA A 32 -23.67 -5.59 -22.07
N SER A 33 -22.62 -4.80 -22.20
CA SER A 33 -21.26 -5.30 -22.44
C SER A 33 -20.74 -6.03 -21.18
N GLN A 34 -19.71 -6.87 -21.35
CA GLN A 34 -19.08 -7.57 -20.23
C GLN A 34 -18.58 -6.59 -19.16
N GLN A 35 -18.03 -5.44 -19.56
CA GLN A 35 -17.60 -4.39 -18.63
C GLN A 35 -18.76 -3.82 -17.80
N GLU A 36 -19.91 -3.57 -18.42
CA GLU A 36 -21.10 -3.05 -17.73
C GLU A 36 -21.68 -4.09 -16.76
N ILE A 37 -21.66 -5.37 -17.15
CA ILE A 37 -22.05 -6.48 -16.28
C ILE A 37 -21.11 -6.59 -15.07
N PHE A 38 -19.79 -6.49 -15.30
CA PHE A 38 -18.80 -6.47 -14.22
C PHE A 38 -19.05 -5.35 -13.22
N GLN A 39 -19.26 -4.13 -13.70
CA GLN A 39 -19.55 -3.01 -12.81
C GLN A 39 -20.83 -3.27 -12.02
N ALA A 40 -21.91 -3.72 -12.67
CA ALA A 40 -23.16 -4.03 -11.99
C ALA A 40 -23.02 -5.10 -10.90
N VAL A 41 -22.34 -6.22 -11.20
CA VAL A 41 -22.05 -7.28 -10.21
C VAL A 41 -21.21 -6.73 -9.06
N SER A 42 -20.18 -5.93 -9.36
CA SER A 42 -19.31 -5.35 -8.34
C SER A 42 -20.04 -4.38 -7.41
N TYR A 43 -20.97 -3.56 -7.93
CA TYR A 43 -21.81 -2.69 -7.10
C TYR A 43 -22.73 -3.49 -6.17
N VAL A 44 -23.37 -4.54 -6.68
CA VAL A 44 -24.23 -5.40 -5.84
C VAL A 44 -23.42 -6.09 -4.74
N VAL A 45 -22.21 -6.56 -5.03
CA VAL A 45 -21.30 -7.12 -4.01
C VAL A 45 -20.86 -6.03 -3.02
N LYS A 46 -20.54 -4.83 -3.50
CA LYS A 46 -20.16 -3.70 -2.66
C LYS A 46 -21.25 -3.30 -1.68
N ASP A 47 -22.53 -3.34 -2.07
CA ASP A 47 -23.64 -3.00 -1.19
C ASP A 47 -23.67 -3.91 0.06
N VAL A 48 -23.37 -5.20 -0.10
CA VAL A 48 -23.23 -6.14 1.03
C VAL A 48 -22.04 -5.76 1.92
N VAL A 49 -20.91 -5.38 1.32
CA VAL A 49 -19.71 -4.95 2.05
C VAL A 49 -19.94 -3.65 2.82
N ILE A 50 -20.76 -2.72 2.30
CA ILE A 50 -21.03 -1.43 2.93
C ILE A 50 -21.73 -1.61 4.29
N ASP A 51 -22.66 -2.56 4.43
CA ASP A 51 -23.34 -2.81 5.71
C ASP A 51 -22.35 -3.25 6.79
N ASP A 52 -21.47 -4.20 6.48
CA ASP A 52 -20.40 -4.67 7.38
C ASP A 52 -19.38 -3.56 7.66
N TRP A 53 -19.11 -2.69 6.68
CA TRP A 53 -18.20 -1.58 6.82
C TRP A 53 -18.74 -0.48 7.74
N LEU A 54 -20.02 -0.12 7.62
CA LEU A 54 -20.69 0.79 8.54
C LEU A 54 -20.71 0.22 9.97
N ALA A 55 -21.00 -1.08 10.11
CA ALA A 55 -20.97 -1.75 11.40
C ALA A 55 -19.55 -1.73 12.02
N THR A 56 -18.51 -1.92 11.21
CA THR A 56 -17.12 -1.85 11.65
C THR A 56 -16.75 -0.43 12.11
N GLN A 57 -17.12 0.60 11.35
CA GLN A 57 -16.86 1.99 11.75
C GLN A 57 -17.60 2.38 13.03
N GLN A 58 -18.86 1.96 13.19
CA GLN A 58 -19.59 2.16 14.44
C GLN A 58 -18.92 1.43 15.61
N ALA A 59 -18.47 0.19 15.41
CA ALA A 59 -17.74 -0.54 16.44
C ALA A 59 -16.42 0.15 16.83
N PHE A 60 -15.70 0.76 15.89
CA PHE A 60 -14.51 1.55 16.20
C PHE A 60 -14.86 2.82 16.99
N ASP A 61 -15.96 3.50 16.67
CA ASP A 61 -16.41 4.68 17.41
C ASP A 61 -16.90 4.30 18.83
N ASP A 62 -17.54 3.15 19.01
CA ASP A 62 -18.06 2.69 20.31
C ASP A 62 -16.98 2.09 21.23
N GLN A 63 -16.06 1.30 20.67
CA GLN A 63 -15.04 0.57 21.45
C GLN A 63 -13.76 1.40 21.63
N ASP A 64 -13.56 2.42 20.79
CA ASP A 64 -12.39 3.30 20.80
C ASP A 64 -11.04 2.53 20.90
N PRO A 65 -10.80 1.58 19.97
CA PRO A 65 -9.59 0.76 20.00
C PRO A 65 -8.36 1.59 19.58
N LYS A 66 -7.16 1.09 19.88
CA LYS A 66 -5.94 1.59 19.24
C LYS A 66 -5.95 1.23 17.75
N ILE A 67 -5.77 2.22 16.89
CA ILE A 67 -5.85 2.08 15.42
C ILE A 67 -4.44 2.08 14.82
N VAL A 68 -4.20 1.12 13.92
CA VAL A 68 -2.98 1.08 13.09
C VAL A 68 -3.20 1.87 11.81
N TYR A 69 -2.35 2.87 11.57
CA TYR A 69 -2.25 3.60 10.30
C TYR A 69 -1.02 3.09 9.55
N TYR A 70 -1.25 2.20 8.59
CA TYR A 70 -0.21 1.60 7.77
C TYR A 70 0.13 2.49 6.57
N MET A 71 1.21 3.25 6.66
CA MET A 71 1.60 4.25 5.66
C MET A 71 2.52 3.64 4.61
N SER A 72 2.10 3.61 3.34
CA SER A 72 2.88 3.03 2.25
C SER A 72 2.67 3.82 0.96
N MET A 73 3.75 4.04 0.22
CA MET A 73 3.68 4.59 -1.15
C MET A 73 3.04 3.61 -2.14
N GLU A 74 2.98 2.32 -1.81
CA GLU A 74 2.35 1.33 -2.69
C GLU A 74 1.45 0.33 -1.97
N PHE A 75 0.37 -0.05 -2.66
CA PHE A 75 -0.57 -1.12 -2.32
C PHE A 75 -0.89 -1.92 -3.58
N LEU A 76 -0.30 -3.11 -3.73
CA LEU A 76 -0.58 -3.98 -4.86
C LEU A 76 -1.77 -4.88 -4.55
N MET A 77 -2.96 -4.28 -4.51
CA MET A 77 -4.22 -4.92 -4.10
C MET A 77 -4.60 -6.08 -5.03
N GLY A 78 -4.42 -5.87 -6.33
CA GLY A 78 -4.97 -6.71 -7.40
C GLY A 78 -6.49 -6.63 -7.46
N ARG A 79 -7.09 -7.42 -8.35
CA ARG A 79 -8.56 -7.52 -8.49
C ARG A 79 -9.25 -7.78 -7.15
N ALA A 80 -10.34 -7.05 -6.89
CA ALA A 80 -11.07 -7.06 -5.63
C ALA A 80 -12.31 -7.96 -5.65
N LEU A 81 -13.01 -8.12 -6.79
CA LEU A 81 -14.29 -8.84 -6.84
C LEU A 81 -14.19 -10.26 -6.27
N GLY A 82 -13.33 -11.09 -6.87
CA GLY A 82 -13.15 -12.48 -6.42
C GLY A 82 -12.62 -12.59 -4.99
N ASN A 83 -11.75 -11.66 -4.58
CA ASN A 83 -11.24 -11.62 -3.21
C ASN A 83 -12.32 -11.29 -2.19
N ASN A 84 -13.18 -10.33 -2.50
CA ASN A 84 -14.32 -9.97 -1.65
C ASN A 84 -15.30 -11.13 -1.55
N LEU A 85 -15.62 -11.78 -2.67
CA LEU A 85 -16.47 -12.97 -2.70
C LEU A 85 -15.92 -14.13 -1.86
N ILE A 86 -14.60 -14.37 -1.89
CA ILE A 86 -13.94 -15.37 -1.04
C ILE A 86 -14.05 -14.99 0.44
N ASN A 87 -13.78 -13.73 0.80
CA ASN A 87 -13.82 -13.27 2.18
C ASN A 87 -15.23 -13.22 2.77
N LEU A 88 -16.25 -12.99 1.93
CA LEU A 88 -17.67 -13.09 2.27
C LEU A 88 -18.21 -14.52 2.27
N LYS A 89 -17.41 -15.53 1.88
CA LYS A 89 -17.84 -16.91 1.64
C LYS A 89 -19.06 -17.02 0.71
N ALA A 90 -19.11 -16.18 -0.32
CA ALA A 90 -20.20 -16.12 -1.29
C ALA A 90 -19.77 -16.48 -2.72
N TYR A 91 -18.51 -16.89 -2.92
CA TYR A 91 -17.95 -17.13 -4.26
C TYR A 91 -18.72 -18.22 -5.02
N LYS A 92 -19.00 -19.37 -4.39
CA LYS A 92 -19.69 -20.50 -5.05
C LYS A 92 -21.13 -20.12 -5.38
N GLU A 93 -21.82 -19.50 -4.43
CA GLU A 93 -23.22 -19.11 -4.54
C GLU A 93 -23.43 -18.02 -5.60
N VAL A 94 -22.53 -17.03 -5.68
CA VAL A 94 -22.55 -16.00 -6.73
C VAL A 94 -22.24 -16.60 -8.09
N LYS A 95 -21.26 -17.50 -8.18
CA LYS A 95 -20.96 -18.20 -9.44
C LYS A 95 -22.17 -18.95 -9.96
N GLU A 96 -22.82 -19.74 -9.11
CA GLU A 96 -24.05 -20.47 -9.46
C GLU A 96 -25.23 -19.54 -9.82
N ALA A 97 -25.31 -18.35 -9.21
CA ALA A 97 -26.32 -17.33 -9.52
C ALA A 97 -26.15 -16.74 -10.92
N LEU A 98 -24.91 -16.42 -11.28
CA LEU A 98 -24.58 -15.88 -12.59
C LEU A 98 -24.76 -16.94 -13.68
N GLU A 99 -24.42 -18.20 -13.41
CA GLU A 99 -24.59 -19.30 -14.36
C GLU A 99 -26.07 -19.55 -14.73
N GLU A 100 -27.01 -19.41 -13.79
CA GLU A 100 -28.45 -19.56 -14.06
C GLU A 100 -29.00 -18.57 -15.09
N ILE A 101 -28.37 -17.41 -15.23
CA ILE A 101 -28.72 -16.37 -16.21
C ILE A 101 -27.76 -16.33 -17.40
N GLY A 102 -26.91 -17.35 -17.55
CA GLY A 102 -25.99 -17.50 -18.68
C GLY A 102 -24.74 -16.62 -18.61
N LEU A 103 -24.37 -16.14 -17.42
CA LEU A 103 -23.16 -15.35 -17.19
C LEU A 103 -22.06 -16.21 -16.56
N ASN A 104 -20.81 -15.93 -16.89
CA ASN A 104 -19.64 -16.62 -16.34
C ASN A 104 -18.85 -15.66 -15.44
N LEU A 105 -18.72 -16.00 -14.15
CA LEU A 105 -17.98 -15.20 -13.18
C LEU A 105 -16.51 -15.00 -13.59
N ASP A 106 -15.86 -16.02 -14.17
CA ASP A 106 -14.46 -15.94 -14.57
C ASP A 106 -14.26 -14.86 -15.66
N VAL A 107 -15.20 -14.78 -16.61
CA VAL A 107 -15.20 -13.74 -17.68
C VAL A 107 -15.48 -12.35 -17.11
N ILE A 108 -16.34 -12.27 -16.10
CA ILE A 108 -16.68 -11.02 -15.41
C ILE A 108 -15.48 -10.50 -14.61
N GLU A 109 -14.77 -11.36 -13.88
CA GLU A 109 -13.56 -11.02 -13.15
C GLU A 109 -12.42 -10.58 -14.09
N ASP A 110 -12.37 -11.11 -15.32
CA ASP A 110 -11.40 -10.68 -16.35
C ASP A 110 -11.64 -9.27 -16.88
N GLN A 111 -12.82 -8.68 -16.64
CA GLN A 111 -13.09 -7.28 -16.96
C GLN A 111 -12.56 -6.31 -15.89
N GLU A 112 -12.18 -6.80 -14.70
CA GLU A 112 -11.66 -5.97 -13.63
C GLU A 112 -10.20 -5.58 -13.91
N PRO A 113 -9.88 -4.29 -14.09
CA PRO A 113 -8.49 -3.85 -14.10
C PRO A 113 -7.93 -3.93 -12.68
N ASP A 114 -6.72 -4.44 -12.53
CA ASP A 114 -5.99 -4.35 -11.28
C ASP A 114 -5.80 -2.86 -10.91
N PRO A 115 -6.13 -2.43 -9.67
CA PRO A 115 -5.82 -1.08 -9.23
C PRO A 115 -4.31 -0.84 -9.30
N ALA A 116 -3.92 0.13 -10.14
CA ALA A 116 -2.52 0.46 -10.40
C ALA A 116 -1.94 1.30 -9.25
N LEU A 117 -1.98 0.75 -8.03
CA LEU A 117 -1.62 1.42 -6.77
C LEU A 117 -0.29 0.93 -6.20
N GLY A 118 0.41 0.02 -6.88
CA GLY A 118 1.68 -0.51 -6.42
C GLY A 118 2.50 -1.16 -7.53
N ASN A 119 3.75 -1.47 -7.24
CA ASN A 119 4.69 -2.09 -8.17
C ASN A 119 5.19 -3.44 -7.64
N GLY A 120 5.74 -3.46 -6.43
CA GLY A 120 6.59 -4.55 -5.97
C GLY A 120 6.06 -5.39 -4.82
N GLY A 121 6.99 -6.14 -4.23
CA GLY A 121 6.74 -6.95 -3.04
C GLY A 121 6.42 -6.12 -1.78
N LEU A 122 6.83 -4.85 -1.71
CA LEU A 122 6.47 -3.95 -0.63
C LEU A 122 4.96 -3.64 -0.67
N GLY A 123 4.43 -3.31 -1.84
CA GLY A 123 3.01 -3.05 -2.06
C GLY A 123 2.15 -4.32 -1.91
N ARG A 124 2.66 -5.47 -2.36
CA ARG A 124 1.95 -6.74 -2.15
C ARG A 124 1.94 -7.17 -0.70
N LEU A 125 3.01 -6.89 0.06
CA LEU A 125 3.04 -7.10 1.50
C LEU A 125 2.02 -6.20 2.21
N ALA A 126 1.98 -4.91 1.87
CA ALA A 126 1.01 -3.96 2.41
C ALA A 126 -0.44 -4.45 2.19
N ALA A 127 -0.75 -4.92 0.97
CA ALA A 127 -2.05 -5.52 0.67
C ALA A 127 -2.35 -6.79 1.51
N CYS A 128 -1.36 -7.69 1.69
CA CYS A 128 -1.53 -8.88 2.52
C CYS A 128 -1.72 -8.54 4.01
N PHE A 129 -1.05 -7.51 4.51
CA PHE A 129 -1.22 -7.02 5.88
C PHE A 129 -2.60 -6.42 6.07
N MET A 130 -3.07 -5.55 5.18
CA MET A 130 -4.41 -4.98 5.29
C MET A 130 -5.49 -6.06 5.38
N GLU A 131 -5.41 -7.08 4.52
CA GLU A 131 -6.34 -8.20 4.55
C GLU A 131 -6.20 -9.03 5.84
N SER A 132 -4.97 -9.27 6.32
CA SER A 132 -4.74 -10.03 7.56
C SER A 132 -5.19 -9.28 8.80
N LEU A 133 -5.01 -7.95 8.85
CA LEU A 133 -5.51 -7.11 9.93
C LEU A 133 -7.04 -7.19 9.98
N ALA A 134 -7.71 -7.12 8.83
CA ALA A 134 -9.16 -7.27 8.76
C ALA A 134 -9.60 -8.68 9.22
N THR A 135 -8.98 -9.75 8.71
CA THR A 135 -9.31 -11.14 9.12
C THR A 135 -9.07 -11.39 10.60
N LEU A 136 -8.06 -10.75 11.21
CA LEU A 136 -7.70 -10.96 12.61
C LEU A 136 -8.47 -10.07 13.61
N GLY A 137 -9.31 -9.15 13.16
CA GLY A 137 -10.05 -8.28 14.07
C GLY A 137 -9.33 -6.98 14.45
N TYR A 138 -8.20 -6.64 13.81
CA TYR A 138 -7.41 -5.45 14.16
C TYR A 138 -7.90 -4.20 13.44
N ALA A 139 -8.20 -3.14 14.20
CA ALA A 139 -8.60 -1.85 13.67
C ALA A 139 -7.45 -1.19 12.91
N ALA A 140 -7.61 -1.01 11.60
CA ALA A 140 -6.55 -0.47 10.76
C ALA A 140 -7.03 0.36 9.57
N TYR A 141 -6.22 1.36 9.22
CA TYR A 141 -6.28 2.08 7.96
C TYR A 141 -4.99 1.86 7.18
N GLY A 142 -5.11 1.53 5.89
CA GLY A 142 -4.01 1.69 4.94
C GLY A 142 -4.01 3.14 4.44
N CYS A 143 -2.84 3.75 4.30
CA CYS A 143 -2.70 5.15 3.88
C CYS A 143 -1.74 5.23 2.69
N GLY A 144 -2.23 5.70 1.54
CA GLY A 144 -1.44 5.80 0.31
C GLY A 144 -1.97 6.85 -0.67
N ILE A 145 -1.49 6.81 -1.91
CA ILE A 145 -1.89 7.75 -2.97
C ILE A 145 -2.79 7.02 -3.98
N ARG A 146 -3.81 7.72 -4.48
CA ARG A 146 -4.69 7.22 -5.55
C ARG A 146 -4.05 7.49 -6.92
N TYR A 147 -3.07 6.68 -7.30
CA TYR A 147 -2.39 6.84 -8.58
C TYR A 147 -3.34 6.63 -9.77
N ARG A 148 -3.30 7.53 -10.76
CA ARG A 148 -4.13 7.43 -11.97
C ARG A 148 -3.60 6.42 -12.98
N TYR A 149 -2.28 6.27 -13.06
CA TYR A 149 -1.60 5.46 -14.08
C TYR A 149 -0.61 4.44 -13.52
N GLY A 150 -0.57 4.27 -12.19
CA GLY A 150 0.36 3.38 -11.50
C GLY A 150 1.81 3.64 -11.87
N MET A 151 2.60 2.59 -12.06
CA MET A 151 3.97 2.74 -12.56
C MET A 151 3.97 2.82 -14.10
N PHE A 152 3.56 1.73 -14.75
CA PHE A 152 3.26 1.64 -16.18
C PHE A 152 2.61 0.27 -16.46
N LYS A 153 1.88 0.17 -17.57
CA LYS A 153 1.50 -1.10 -18.17
C LYS A 153 2.60 -1.50 -19.16
N GLN A 154 3.17 -2.68 -18.95
CA GLN A 154 4.23 -3.20 -19.81
C GLN A 154 3.65 -3.71 -21.14
N GLN A 155 4.28 -3.35 -22.24
CA GLN A 155 4.12 -4.00 -23.54
C GLN A 155 5.49 -4.46 -24.05
N ILE A 156 5.49 -5.49 -24.89
CA ILE A 156 6.70 -5.96 -25.58
C ILE A 156 6.55 -5.67 -27.06
N SER A 157 7.46 -4.88 -27.63
CA SER A 157 7.51 -4.54 -29.05
C SER A 157 8.92 -4.78 -29.55
N ASP A 158 9.06 -5.58 -30.60
CA ASP A 158 10.34 -5.97 -31.21
C ASP A 158 11.37 -6.53 -30.20
N GLY A 159 10.88 -7.24 -29.17
CA GLY A 159 11.71 -7.83 -28.11
C GLY A 159 12.09 -6.87 -26.98
N PHE A 160 11.66 -5.61 -27.03
CA PHE A 160 11.96 -4.60 -26.02
C PHE A 160 10.72 -4.19 -25.21
N GLN A 161 10.96 -3.76 -23.97
CA GLN A 161 9.92 -3.18 -23.12
C GLN A 161 9.49 -1.81 -23.68
N VAL A 162 8.18 -1.62 -23.77
CA VAL A 162 7.53 -0.33 -24.00
C VAL A 162 6.61 -0.05 -22.81
N GLU A 163 6.74 1.15 -22.24
CA GLU A 163 5.98 1.59 -21.07
C GLU A 163 4.82 2.46 -21.54
N VAL A 164 3.59 2.05 -21.23
CA VAL A 164 2.39 2.84 -21.51
C VAL A 164 1.60 3.11 -20.22
N PRO A 165 0.77 4.17 -20.14
CA PRO A 165 0.01 4.46 -18.92
C PRO A 165 -0.97 3.33 -18.54
N ASP A 166 -1.02 2.97 -17.26
CA ASP A 166 -1.97 1.96 -16.75
C ASP A 166 -3.28 2.60 -16.28
N ASN A 167 -4.18 2.88 -17.23
CA ASN A 167 -5.41 3.63 -16.97
C ASN A 167 -6.55 2.75 -16.40
N TRP A 168 -6.37 2.24 -15.18
CA TRP A 168 -7.36 1.42 -14.46
C TRP A 168 -8.64 2.19 -14.09
N LEU A 169 -8.58 3.52 -14.04
CA LEU A 169 -9.71 4.40 -13.70
C LEU A 169 -10.59 4.80 -14.90
N LYS A 170 -10.30 4.32 -16.12
CA LYS A 170 -11.00 4.73 -17.35
C LYS A 170 -12.52 4.67 -17.25
N ASN A 171 -13.06 3.64 -16.60
CA ASN A 171 -14.50 3.43 -16.44
C ASN A 171 -14.99 3.78 -15.01
N GLY A 172 -14.15 4.40 -14.18
CA GLY A 172 -14.30 4.43 -12.73
C GLY A 172 -14.04 3.06 -12.10
N TYR A 173 -13.84 3.03 -10.77
CA TYR A 173 -13.61 1.80 -10.04
C TYR A 173 -14.75 1.52 -9.04
N PRO A 174 -15.50 0.40 -9.17
CA PRO A 174 -16.70 0.20 -8.36
C PRO A 174 -16.46 0.20 -6.85
N PHE A 175 -15.32 -0.31 -6.39
CA PHE A 175 -15.04 -0.52 -4.96
C PHE A 175 -14.48 0.70 -4.21
N GLU A 176 -14.28 1.86 -4.85
CA GLU A 176 -13.83 3.07 -4.13
C GLU A 176 -15.01 4.00 -3.79
N LEU A 177 -14.79 4.89 -2.81
CA LEU A 177 -15.77 5.90 -2.42
C LEU A 177 -15.07 7.22 -2.11
N ARG A 178 -15.38 8.26 -2.90
CA ARG A 178 -14.88 9.62 -2.70
C ARG A 178 -15.51 10.24 -1.43
N ARG A 179 -14.69 10.86 -0.58
CA ARG A 179 -15.09 11.43 0.73
C ARG A 179 -14.67 12.91 0.88
N PRO A 180 -15.21 13.85 0.07
CA PRO A 180 -14.79 15.25 0.11
C PRO A 180 -14.97 15.94 1.46
N GLU A 181 -15.86 15.44 2.32
CA GLU A 181 -16.07 15.90 3.69
C GLU A 181 -14.84 15.73 4.60
N TYR A 182 -13.85 14.93 4.20
CA TYR A 182 -12.60 14.71 4.92
C TYR A 182 -11.38 15.21 4.14
N SER A 183 -11.52 16.34 3.44
CA SER A 183 -10.44 16.94 2.67
C SER A 183 -9.52 17.80 3.53
N TYR A 184 -8.22 17.78 3.24
CA TYR A 184 -7.19 18.53 3.98
C TYR A 184 -6.30 19.35 3.05
N GLU A 185 -5.91 20.56 3.45
CA GLU A 185 -5.00 21.41 2.68
C GLU A 185 -3.54 20.97 2.95
N ILE A 186 -2.79 20.71 1.88
CA ILE A 186 -1.38 20.36 1.94
C ILE A 186 -0.55 21.50 1.36
N LYS A 187 0.44 21.98 2.12
CA LYS A 187 1.25 23.17 1.81
C LYS A 187 2.66 22.80 1.37
N PHE A 188 3.16 23.44 0.32
CA PHE A 188 4.50 23.27 -0.22
C PHE A 188 5.17 24.62 -0.49
N GLY A 189 6.49 24.68 -0.36
CA GLY A 189 7.25 25.90 -0.62
C GLY A 189 7.03 26.97 0.45
N GLY A 190 7.17 28.23 0.07
CA GLY A 190 7.00 29.37 0.96
C GLY A 190 8.14 29.54 1.97
N TYR A 191 7.85 30.29 3.03
CA TYR A 191 8.80 30.60 4.11
C TYR A 191 8.08 30.60 5.47
N VAL A 192 8.86 30.47 6.54
CA VAL A 192 8.35 30.47 7.92
C VAL A 192 8.76 31.77 8.60
N ARG A 193 7.76 32.55 9.02
CA ARG A 193 7.95 33.75 9.83
C ARG A 193 7.70 33.41 11.29
N THR A 194 8.53 33.96 12.19
CA THR A 194 8.40 33.78 13.63
C THR A 194 7.80 35.02 14.27
N GLU A 195 6.85 34.83 15.18
CA GLU A 195 6.30 35.89 16.04
C GLU A 195 6.56 35.54 17.51
N ASP A 196 7.15 36.48 18.24
CA ASP A 196 7.24 36.37 19.71
C ASP A 196 5.87 36.68 20.31
N MET A 197 5.34 35.73 21.08
CA MET A 197 4.03 35.84 21.71
C MET A 197 4.08 36.62 23.03
N GLY A 198 5.25 37.08 23.47
CA GLY A 198 5.44 37.89 24.69
C GLY A 198 5.34 37.11 26.00
N ASN A 199 5.09 35.80 25.94
CA ASN A 199 5.05 34.87 27.07
C ASN A 199 6.24 33.88 27.06
N GLY A 200 7.26 34.14 26.23
CA GLY A 200 8.39 33.23 26.02
C GLY A 200 8.17 32.16 24.94
N ASN A 201 6.96 32.07 24.37
CA ASN A 201 6.68 31.16 23.26
C ASN A 201 6.85 31.86 21.91
N THR A 202 7.38 31.12 20.94
CA THR A 202 7.48 31.57 19.54
C THR A 202 6.39 30.90 18.72
N ARG A 203 5.61 31.70 17.99
CA ARG A 203 4.64 31.21 17.01
C ARG A 203 5.30 31.15 15.64
N PHE A 204 5.14 30.03 14.94
CA PHE A 204 5.63 29.84 13.58
C PHE A 204 4.47 29.98 12.59
N ILE A 205 4.63 30.85 11.59
CA ILE A 205 3.61 31.15 10.59
C ILE A 205 4.17 30.84 9.21
N HIS A 206 3.53 29.91 8.50
CA HIS A 206 3.90 29.52 7.15
C HIS A 206 3.21 30.42 6.13
N GLU A 207 3.99 31.16 5.35
CA GLU A 207 3.51 32.15 4.37
C GLU A 207 4.12 31.88 2.99
N GLY A 208 3.49 32.40 1.93
CA GLY A 208 4.00 32.32 0.55
C GLY A 208 4.05 30.90 -0.03
N TYR A 209 3.30 29.96 0.54
CA TYR A 209 3.25 28.57 0.09
C TYR A 209 2.28 28.37 -1.09
N GLN A 210 2.51 27.30 -1.85
CA GLN A 210 1.54 26.72 -2.76
C GLN A 210 0.78 25.61 -2.03
N SER A 211 -0.48 25.37 -2.37
CA SER A 211 -1.24 24.29 -1.75
C SER A 211 -2.16 23.55 -2.71
N VAL A 212 -2.51 22.33 -2.30
CA VAL A 212 -3.51 21.47 -2.94
C VAL A 212 -4.45 20.94 -1.85
N MET A 213 -5.65 20.55 -2.25
CA MET A 213 -6.56 19.79 -1.40
C MET A 213 -6.31 18.30 -1.60
N ALA A 214 -6.09 17.56 -0.51
CA ALA A 214 -6.07 16.10 -0.49
C ALA A 214 -7.49 15.59 -0.22
N ILE A 215 -8.03 14.79 -1.14
CA ILE A 215 -9.38 14.22 -1.05
C ILE A 215 -9.24 12.71 -0.86
N PRO A 216 -9.80 12.12 0.20
CA PRO A 216 -9.72 10.69 0.40
C PRO A 216 -10.70 9.96 -0.50
N TYR A 217 -10.22 8.85 -1.04
CA TYR A 217 -11.02 7.78 -1.60
C TYR A 217 -10.82 6.55 -0.74
N ASP A 218 -11.90 6.06 -0.16
CA ASP A 218 -11.86 4.89 0.69
C ASP A 218 -12.15 3.62 -0.13
N MET A 219 -11.32 2.60 0.05
CA MET A 219 -11.54 1.24 -0.45
C MET A 219 -11.74 0.28 0.73
N PRO A 220 -12.81 -0.55 0.72
CA PRO A 220 -13.05 -1.51 1.79
C PRO A 220 -12.10 -2.71 1.68
N ILE A 221 -11.56 -3.12 2.82
CA ILE A 221 -10.73 -4.32 2.97
C ILE A 221 -11.48 -5.33 3.82
N VAL A 222 -12.11 -6.30 3.16
CA VAL A 222 -12.98 -7.29 3.78
C VAL A 222 -12.16 -8.36 4.48
N GLY A 223 -12.40 -8.58 5.78
CA GLY A 223 -11.87 -9.69 6.55
C GLY A 223 -12.56 -11.02 6.21
N TYR A 224 -11.83 -12.12 6.33
CA TYR A 224 -12.38 -13.45 6.02
C TYR A 224 -13.35 -13.92 7.10
N ASP A 225 -14.64 -14.10 6.74
CA ASP A 225 -15.69 -14.72 7.56
C ASP A 225 -15.84 -14.13 8.98
N ASN A 226 -15.68 -12.81 9.12
CA ASN A 226 -15.74 -12.15 10.42
C ASN A 226 -16.48 -10.79 10.44
N HIS A 227 -17.08 -10.38 9.31
CA HIS A 227 -17.80 -9.12 9.14
C HIS A 227 -16.99 -7.85 9.43
N MET A 228 -15.67 -7.96 9.57
CA MET A 228 -14.80 -6.81 9.76
C MET A 228 -14.38 -6.25 8.40
N VAL A 229 -14.52 -4.94 8.22
CA VAL A 229 -14.06 -4.24 7.03
C VAL A 229 -13.17 -3.07 7.43
N ASN A 230 -11.86 -3.23 7.22
CA ASN A 230 -10.89 -2.14 7.35
C ASN A 230 -10.94 -1.23 6.11
N THR A 231 -10.23 -0.10 6.16
CA THR A 231 -10.22 0.88 5.06
C THR A 231 -8.82 1.06 4.51
N LEU A 232 -8.67 1.00 3.18
CA LEU A 232 -7.53 1.60 2.48
C LEU A 232 -7.94 3.00 2.03
N MET A 233 -7.35 4.01 2.66
CA MET A 233 -7.56 5.43 2.37
C MET A 233 -6.47 5.91 1.41
N ILE A 234 -6.87 6.16 0.17
CA ILE A 234 -5.97 6.61 -0.90
C ILE A 234 -6.32 8.05 -1.28
N TRP A 235 -5.32 8.92 -1.30
CA TRP A 235 -5.51 10.36 -1.49
C TRP A 235 -5.41 10.74 -2.97
N ASP A 236 -6.44 11.41 -3.48
CA ASP A 236 -6.42 12.16 -4.74
C ASP A 236 -6.13 13.64 -4.44
N ALA A 237 -5.68 14.40 -5.43
CA ALA A 237 -5.32 15.80 -5.28
C ALA A 237 -6.16 16.69 -6.19
N GLU A 238 -6.70 17.77 -5.65
CA GLU A 238 -7.39 18.82 -6.41
C GLU A 238 -6.78 20.20 -6.10
N PRO A 239 -6.79 21.14 -7.06
CA PRO A 239 -6.41 22.52 -6.79
C PRO A 239 -7.35 23.15 -5.76
N LYS A 240 -6.81 23.99 -4.85
CA LYS A 240 -7.62 24.73 -3.87
C LYS A 240 -8.52 25.75 -4.55
N GLU A 241 -8.00 26.41 -5.57
CA GLU A 241 -8.74 27.28 -6.48
C GLU A 241 -8.57 26.73 -7.90
N GLY A 242 -9.65 26.18 -8.47
CA GLY A 242 -9.57 25.43 -9.73
C GLY A 242 -9.10 26.24 -10.94
N PHE A 243 -9.56 27.48 -11.08
CA PHE A 243 -9.24 28.31 -12.24
C PHE A 243 -9.17 29.80 -11.86
N GLN A 244 -8.01 30.43 -12.10
CA GLN A 244 -7.83 31.86 -11.86
C GLN A 244 -8.20 32.65 -13.11
N LEU A 245 -9.47 33.08 -13.18
CA LEU A 245 -10.02 33.84 -14.31
C LEU A 245 -9.21 35.12 -14.59
N ASP A 246 -8.78 35.84 -13.55
CA ASP A 246 -7.98 37.06 -13.69
C ASP A 246 -6.62 36.83 -14.38
N SER A 247 -5.96 35.69 -14.12
CA SER A 247 -4.70 35.32 -14.75
C SER A 247 -4.92 34.89 -16.20
N PHE A 248 -6.03 34.18 -16.45
CA PHE A 248 -6.44 33.75 -17.79
C PHE A 248 -6.81 34.93 -18.69
N ASP A 249 -7.61 35.88 -18.19
CA ASP A 249 -8.03 37.07 -18.92
C ASP A 249 -6.86 38.02 -19.24
N LYS A 250 -5.78 37.96 -18.44
CA LYS A 250 -4.51 38.65 -18.69
C LYS A 250 -3.58 37.91 -19.66
N GLY A 251 -3.98 36.74 -20.17
CA GLY A 251 -3.20 35.90 -21.08
C GLY A 251 -2.07 35.10 -20.41
N ASP A 252 -2.03 35.04 -19.08
CA ASP A 252 -1.05 34.24 -18.31
C ASP A 252 -1.61 32.84 -18.03
N TYR A 253 -1.81 32.07 -19.11
CA TYR A 253 -2.45 30.74 -19.07
C TYR A 253 -1.68 29.74 -18.21
N ASN A 254 -0.35 29.84 -18.14
CA ASN A 254 0.47 28.94 -17.33
C ASN A 254 0.22 29.15 -15.84
N LYS A 255 0.13 30.41 -15.38
CA LYS A 255 -0.26 30.68 -13.99
C LYS A 255 -1.70 30.27 -13.71
N ALA A 256 -2.60 30.42 -14.68
CA ALA A 256 -4.01 30.07 -14.50
C ALA A 256 -4.24 28.58 -14.18
N VAL A 257 -3.33 27.68 -14.60
CA VAL A 257 -3.42 26.22 -14.39
C VAL A 257 -2.30 25.62 -13.53
N GLU A 258 -1.49 26.46 -12.87
CA GLU A 258 -0.32 25.99 -12.11
C GLU A 258 -0.70 25.05 -10.96
N GLN A 259 -1.74 25.40 -10.17
CA GLN A 259 -2.22 24.55 -9.08
C GLN A 259 -2.83 23.25 -9.59
N GLU A 260 -3.51 23.27 -10.74
CA GLU A 260 -4.09 22.08 -11.36
C GLU A 260 -2.99 21.11 -11.80
N ASN A 261 -1.93 21.62 -12.43
CA ASN A 261 -0.77 20.81 -12.80
C ASN A 261 -0.06 20.23 -11.58
N LEU A 262 0.11 21.00 -10.51
CA LEU A 262 0.70 20.51 -9.26
C LEU A 262 -0.14 19.37 -8.67
N ALA A 263 -1.45 19.56 -8.53
CA ALA A 263 -2.37 18.56 -8.02
C ALA A 263 -2.32 17.28 -8.88
N ARG A 264 -2.41 17.42 -10.20
CA ARG A 264 -2.38 16.28 -11.13
C ARG A 264 -1.09 15.48 -11.01
N ASN A 265 0.07 16.15 -11.06
CA ASN A 265 1.38 15.49 -11.02
C ASN A 265 1.60 14.67 -9.74
N LEU A 266 1.03 15.07 -8.60
CA LEU A 266 1.17 14.35 -7.33
C LEU A 266 0.57 12.94 -7.37
N VAL A 267 -0.45 12.72 -8.20
CA VAL A 267 -1.28 11.50 -8.18
C VAL A 267 -1.30 10.77 -9.52
N GLU A 268 -0.47 11.16 -10.49
CA GLU A 268 -0.43 10.49 -11.80
C GLU A 268 0.31 9.16 -11.74
N VAL A 269 1.57 9.16 -11.31
CA VAL A 269 2.49 8.01 -11.45
C VAL A 269 3.17 7.67 -10.12
N LEU A 270 3.32 6.38 -9.87
CA LEU A 270 4.09 5.79 -8.78
C LEU A 270 5.58 5.74 -9.13
N TYR A 271 6.43 6.24 -8.23
CA TYR A 271 7.90 6.33 -8.43
C TYR A 271 8.28 7.02 -9.75
N PRO A 272 7.92 8.31 -9.92
CA PRO A 272 8.35 9.07 -11.09
C PRO A 272 9.88 9.07 -11.19
N ASN A 273 10.39 9.10 -12.42
CA ASN A 273 11.83 9.13 -12.69
C ASN A 273 12.49 10.32 -11.95
N ASP A 274 13.43 10.02 -11.06
CA ASP A 274 14.08 10.98 -10.16
C ASP A 274 15.56 11.21 -10.52
N ASN A 275 15.97 10.86 -11.74
CA ASN A 275 17.30 11.17 -12.27
C ASN A 275 17.55 12.68 -12.44
N HIS A 276 16.49 13.49 -12.43
CA HIS A 276 16.56 14.95 -12.51
C HIS A 276 15.92 15.62 -11.29
N ILE A 277 16.27 16.88 -11.04
CA ILE A 277 15.86 17.63 -9.83
C ILE A 277 14.34 17.69 -9.70
N GLN A 278 13.61 17.95 -10.78
CA GLN A 278 12.15 18.03 -10.76
C GLN A 278 11.48 16.71 -10.34
N GLY A 279 12.06 15.57 -10.72
CA GLY A 279 11.56 14.25 -10.32
C GLY A 279 11.80 13.99 -8.82
N LYS A 280 12.97 14.39 -8.31
CA LYS A 280 13.27 14.37 -6.87
C LYS A 280 12.27 15.24 -6.09
N GLU A 281 12.04 16.47 -6.53
CA GLU A 281 11.06 17.36 -5.92
C GLU A 281 9.65 16.76 -5.91
N LEU A 282 9.21 16.19 -7.04
CA LEU A 282 7.90 15.56 -7.14
C LEU A 282 7.76 14.38 -6.17
N ARG A 283 8.76 13.51 -6.09
CA ARG A 283 8.76 12.36 -5.17
C ARG A 283 8.69 12.81 -3.70
N LEU A 284 9.43 13.85 -3.30
CA LEU A 284 9.30 14.39 -1.93
C LEU A 284 7.93 15.02 -1.69
N LYS A 285 7.38 15.74 -2.67
CA LYS A 285 6.02 16.30 -2.59
C LYS A 285 4.97 15.20 -2.44
N GLN A 286 5.08 14.10 -3.19
CA GLN A 286 4.19 12.93 -3.06
C GLN A 286 4.26 12.33 -1.65
N GLN A 287 5.47 12.11 -1.13
CA GLN A 287 5.68 11.57 0.21
C GLN A 287 5.01 12.44 1.28
N TYR A 288 5.27 13.75 1.25
CA TYR A 288 4.66 14.68 2.19
C TYR A 288 3.14 14.78 2.02
N PHE A 289 2.66 14.78 0.78
CA PHE A 289 1.23 14.89 0.44
C PHE A 289 0.37 13.86 1.17
N PHE A 290 0.64 12.57 0.96
CA PHE A 290 -0.20 11.53 1.56
C PHE A 290 0.03 11.42 3.07
N VAL A 291 1.25 11.69 3.55
CA VAL A 291 1.58 11.65 4.97
C VAL A 291 0.85 12.73 5.74
N SER A 292 0.93 14.00 5.31
CA SER A 292 0.26 15.10 5.99
C SER A 292 -1.25 14.93 5.95
N ALA A 293 -1.82 14.52 4.81
CA ALA A 293 -3.26 14.22 4.71
C ALA A 293 -3.68 13.11 5.69
N SER A 294 -2.90 12.02 5.78
CA SER A 294 -3.20 10.89 6.66
C SER A 294 -3.08 11.23 8.14
N LEU A 295 -2.07 12.02 8.52
CA LEU A 295 -1.89 12.48 9.91
C LEU A 295 -3.00 13.44 10.33
N GLN A 296 -3.32 14.44 9.50
CA GLN A 296 -4.43 15.36 9.76
C GLN A 296 -5.75 14.59 9.93
N ARG A 297 -6.00 13.58 9.08
CA ARG A 297 -7.18 12.72 9.21
C ARG A 297 -7.19 11.90 10.49
N ALA A 298 -6.07 11.29 10.85
CA ALA A 298 -5.95 10.48 12.06
C ALA A 298 -6.18 11.33 13.32
N ILE A 299 -5.57 12.52 13.39
CA ILE A 299 -5.71 13.46 14.51
C ILE A 299 -7.13 14.01 14.59
N ALA A 300 -7.74 14.40 13.46
CA ALA A 300 -9.13 14.84 13.45
C ALA A 300 -10.10 13.74 13.92
N ARG A 301 -9.85 12.48 13.56
CA ARG A 301 -10.63 11.34 14.05
C ARG A 301 -10.45 11.14 15.56
N PHE A 302 -9.21 11.21 16.06
CA PHE A 302 -8.92 11.13 17.49
C PHE A 302 -9.65 12.24 18.27
N LYS A 303 -9.54 13.49 17.82
CA LYS A 303 -10.15 14.66 18.48
C LYS A 303 -11.68 14.67 18.49
N LYS A 304 -12.35 13.79 17.71
CA LYS A 304 -13.81 13.62 17.78
C LYS A 304 -14.27 13.02 19.11
N HIS A 305 -13.43 12.20 19.74
CA HIS A 305 -13.76 11.43 20.94
C HIS A 305 -12.82 11.68 22.11
N HIS A 306 -11.71 12.40 21.89
CA HIS A 306 -10.67 12.65 22.87
C HIS A 306 -10.31 14.13 22.92
N ASP A 307 -10.42 14.74 24.10
CA ASP A 307 -10.07 16.14 24.32
C ASP A 307 -8.58 16.35 24.66
N ASP A 308 -7.87 15.27 25.05
CA ASP A 308 -6.48 15.32 25.50
C ASP A 308 -5.55 14.61 24.50
N ILE A 309 -4.77 15.39 23.75
CA ILE A 309 -3.85 14.91 22.72
C ILE A 309 -2.72 14.03 23.26
N HIS A 310 -2.40 14.10 24.57
CA HIS A 310 -1.37 13.24 25.17
C HIS A 310 -1.76 11.76 25.17
N LYS A 311 -3.05 11.44 24.99
CA LYS A 311 -3.55 10.06 24.86
C LYS A 311 -3.43 9.51 23.43
N LEU A 312 -2.96 10.30 22.47
CA LEU A 312 -2.79 9.85 21.08
C LEU A 312 -1.97 8.55 20.97
N PRO A 313 -0.86 8.34 21.71
CA PRO A 313 -0.09 7.09 21.63
C PRO A 313 -0.84 5.86 22.12
N GLU A 314 -1.90 6.02 22.91
CA GLU A 314 -2.76 4.91 23.34
C GLU A 314 -3.79 4.54 22.27
N LYS A 315 -4.05 5.42 21.31
CA LYS A 315 -5.17 5.32 20.35
C LYS A 315 -4.74 5.28 18.89
N ALA A 316 -3.51 5.68 18.57
CA ALA A 316 -2.97 5.63 17.22
C ALA A 316 -1.55 5.06 17.20
N VAL A 317 -1.22 4.34 16.13
CA VAL A 317 0.15 4.02 15.75
C VAL A 317 0.32 4.20 14.25
N PHE A 318 1.39 4.89 13.85
CA PHE A 318 1.76 5.14 12.46
C PHE A 318 2.92 4.23 12.08
N GLN A 319 2.62 3.20 11.29
CA GLN A 319 3.63 2.29 10.79
C GLN A 319 4.23 2.86 9.49
N MET A 320 5.50 3.25 9.55
CA MET A 320 6.28 3.72 8.42
C MET A 320 6.86 2.54 7.65
N ASN A 321 6.32 2.29 6.45
CA ASN A 321 6.73 1.21 5.57
C ASN A 321 7.86 1.67 4.62
N ASP A 322 9.09 1.30 4.94
CA ASP A 322 10.32 1.85 4.36
C ASP A 322 10.49 3.36 4.64
N THR A 323 11.45 4.04 3.99
CA THR A 323 11.77 5.44 4.28
C THR A 323 10.77 6.45 3.72
N HIS A 324 9.90 6.06 2.79
CA HIS A 324 9.01 7.00 2.11
C HIS A 324 8.10 7.82 3.04
N PRO A 325 7.41 7.23 4.04
CA PRO A 325 6.57 8.00 4.97
C PRO A 325 7.35 8.62 6.14
N THR A 326 8.69 8.63 6.14
CA THR A 326 9.49 9.12 7.29
C THR A 326 9.18 10.57 7.66
N VAL A 327 8.76 11.38 6.69
CA VAL A 327 8.35 12.77 6.96
C VAL A 327 7.18 12.86 7.95
N ALA A 328 6.49 11.74 8.23
CA ALA A 328 5.45 11.64 9.27
C ALA A 328 5.97 12.04 10.65
N VAL A 329 7.24 11.77 10.95
CA VAL A 329 7.88 12.18 12.22
C VAL A 329 7.80 13.69 12.38
N ALA A 330 8.33 14.43 11.40
CA ALA A 330 8.43 15.88 11.49
C ALA A 330 7.08 16.56 11.25
N GLU A 331 6.19 15.97 10.44
CA GLU A 331 4.84 16.50 10.24
C GLU A 331 3.94 16.30 11.48
N LEU A 332 4.04 15.16 12.17
CA LEU A 332 3.32 14.96 13.43
C LEU A 332 3.80 15.96 14.49
N MET A 333 5.12 16.14 14.61
CA MET A 333 5.69 17.20 15.44
C MET A 333 5.17 18.59 15.07
N ARG A 334 5.07 18.91 13.77
CA ARG A 334 4.56 20.20 13.31
C ARG A 334 3.12 20.43 13.76
N ILE A 335 2.24 19.43 13.61
CA ILE A 335 0.84 19.55 14.03
C ILE A 335 0.77 19.74 15.56
N LEU A 336 1.50 18.93 16.32
CA LEU A 336 1.51 19.01 17.78
C LEU A 336 2.06 20.35 18.31
N LEU A 337 3.12 20.87 17.70
CA LEU A 337 3.73 22.15 18.10
C LEU A 337 2.92 23.35 17.63
N ASP A 338 2.62 23.41 16.33
CA ASP A 338 2.16 24.64 15.69
C ASP A 338 0.62 24.78 15.73
N GLU A 339 -0.11 23.67 15.79
CA GLU A 339 -1.59 23.64 15.78
C GLU A 339 -2.16 23.29 17.15
N GLU A 340 -1.62 22.29 17.83
CA GLU A 340 -2.06 21.89 19.18
C GLU A 340 -1.36 22.68 20.31
N GLY A 341 -0.27 23.40 19.99
CA GLY A 341 0.39 24.32 20.92
C GLY A 341 1.22 23.65 22.02
N LEU A 342 1.70 22.42 21.80
CA LEU A 342 2.47 21.66 22.79
C LEU A 342 3.90 22.18 22.93
N SER A 343 4.53 21.84 24.06
CA SER A 343 5.98 21.97 24.21
C SER A 343 6.71 20.98 23.28
N TRP A 344 8.00 21.22 23.03
CA TRP A 344 8.81 20.27 22.27
C TRP A 344 8.85 18.90 22.93
N GLU A 345 9.02 18.89 24.24
CA GLU A 345 9.16 17.70 25.06
C GLU A 345 7.90 16.84 25.01
N ASP A 346 6.71 17.44 25.15
CA ASP A 346 5.43 16.73 25.05
C ASP A 346 5.17 16.23 23.61
N ALA A 347 5.41 17.08 22.61
CA ALA A 347 5.21 16.71 21.22
C ALA A 347 6.14 15.56 20.78
N TRP A 348 7.39 15.59 21.24
CA TRP A 348 8.38 14.55 20.94
C TRP A 348 8.07 13.25 21.66
N ASP A 349 7.62 13.31 22.92
CA ASP A 349 7.17 12.12 23.65
C ASP A 349 6.01 11.43 22.91
N ILE A 350 4.97 12.18 22.54
CA ILE A 350 3.84 11.66 21.76
C ILE A 350 4.33 11.07 20.43
N THR A 351 5.14 11.81 19.68
CA THR A 351 5.62 11.39 18.36
C THR A 351 6.40 10.08 18.44
N THR A 352 7.33 9.98 19.38
CA THR A 352 8.18 8.80 19.52
C THR A 352 7.41 7.55 19.97
N HIS A 353 6.29 7.70 20.69
CA HIS A 353 5.39 6.60 21.05
C HIS A 353 4.32 6.28 19.99
N CYS A 354 4.11 7.17 19.03
CA CYS A 354 3.15 6.99 17.93
C CYS A 354 3.76 6.33 16.70
N VAL A 355 5.07 6.46 16.43
CA VAL A 355 5.67 6.04 15.16
C VAL A 355 6.55 4.79 15.28
N ALA A 356 6.44 3.88 14.30
CA ALA A 356 7.28 2.68 14.18
C ALA A 356 7.79 2.53 12.75
N TYR A 357 8.97 1.92 12.57
CA TYR A 357 9.67 1.84 11.28
C TYR A 357 9.96 0.39 10.87
N THR A 358 9.55 0.01 9.67
CA THR A 358 10.00 -1.24 9.02
C THR A 358 10.98 -0.92 7.91
N ASN A 359 12.18 -1.52 7.97
CA ASN A 359 13.16 -1.48 6.90
C ASN A 359 13.03 -2.72 5.99
N HIS A 360 12.99 -2.50 4.67
CA HIS A 360 12.84 -3.53 3.65
C HIS A 360 14.10 -3.77 2.78
N THR A 361 15.21 -3.10 3.10
CA THR A 361 16.42 -3.13 2.27
C THR A 361 17.69 -3.17 3.10
N ILE A 362 18.62 -4.04 2.71
CA ILE A 362 19.97 -4.11 3.27
C ILE A 362 20.96 -3.20 2.54
N MET A 363 20.57 -2.63 1.39
CA MET A 363 21.42 -1.79 0.56
C MET A 363 21.41 -0.36 1.11
N ALA A 364 22.56 0.12 1.61
CA ALA A 364 22.70 1.46 2.16
C ALA A 364 22.39 2.55 1.12
N GLU A 365 22.71 2.27 -0.14
CA GLU A 365 22.42 3.11 -1.31
C GLU A 365 20.92 3.23 -1.60
N ALA A 366 20.10 2.27 -1.14
CA ALA A 366 18.65 2.29 -1.31
C ALA A 366 17.93 3.06 -0.19
N LEU A 367 18.62 3.46 0.88
CA LEU A 367 18.06 4.29 1.95
C LEU A 367 17.97 5.75 1.47
N GLU A 368 16.76 6.29 1.42
CA GLU A 368 16.52 7.61 0.83
C GLU A 368 17.29 8.73 1.58
N LYS A 369 17.94 9.58 0.77
CA LYS A 369 18.61 10.80 1.19
C LYS A 369 18.13 11.95 0.33
N TRP A 370 17.88 13.09 0.95
CA TRP A 370 17.43 14.30 0.26
C TRP A 370 18.45 15.42 0.42
N PRO A 371 18.83 16.12 -0.66
CA PRO A 371 19.61 17.35 -0.51
C PRO A 371 18.88 18.34 0.39
N ILE A 372 19.60 18.90 1.35
CA ILE A 372 19.04 19.86 2.33
C ILE A 372 18.35 21.02 1.61
N GLU A 373 18.94 21.54 0.54
CA GLU A 373 18.38 22.63 -0.26
C GLU A 373 16.99 22.30 -0.82
N ILE A 374 16.80 21.09 -1.36
CA ILE A 374 15.51 20.64 -1.89
C ILE A 374 14.49 20.50 -0.76
N PHE A 375 14.89 19.84 0.34
CA PHE A 375 14.00 19.58 1.46
C PHE A 375 13.56 20.89 2.15
N GLN A 376 14.51 21.78 2.43
CA GLN A 376 14.26 23.08 3.07
C GLN A 376 13.39 23.99 2.20
N ARG A 377 13.65 24.04 0.88
CA ARG A 377 12.84 24.87 -0.02
C ARG A 377 11.41 24.35 -0.15
N LEU A 378 11.22 23.03 -0.21
CA LEU A 378 9.90 22.44 -0.39
C LEU A 378 9.08 22.38 0.90
N LEU A 379 9.73 22.11 2.03
CA LEU A 379 9.08 21.86 3.32
C LEU A 379 9.79 22.65 4.44
N PRO A 380 9.77 23.99 4.42
CA PRO A 380 10.63 24.81 5.28
C PRO A 380 10.38 24.61 6.78
N ARG A 381 9.11 24.51 7.20
CA ARG A 381 8.79 24.28 8.62
C ARG A 381 9.16 22.86 9.08
N VAL A 382 8.84 21.87 8.25
CA VAL A 382 9.19 20.47 8.51
C VAL A 382 10.71 20.32 8.60
N TYR A 383 11.47 20.99 7.73
CA TYR A 383 12.93 21.02 7.78
C TYR A 383 13.46 21.61 9.10
N GLN A 384 12.94 22.74 9.57
CA GLN A 384 13.33 23.32 10.87
C GLN A 384 13.15 22.33 12.02
N ILE A 385 12.06 21.54 11.99
CA ILE A 385 11.82 20.49 12.99
C ILE A 385 12.84 19.36 12.84
N VAL A 386 13.14 18.91 11.62
CA VAL A 386 14.18 17.89 11.38
C VAL A 386 15.56 18.37 11.86
N GLU A 387 15.89 19.64 11.64
CA GLU A 387 17.13 20.26 12.11
C GLU A 387 17.22 20.27 13.65
N GLU A 388 16.12 20.59 14.34
CA GLU A 388 16.08 20.56 15.79
C GLU A 388 16.13 19.12 16.36
N ILE A 389 15.46 18.16 15.72
CA ILE A 389 15.61 16.72 16.06
C ILE A 389 17.08 16.32 15.92
N ASN A 390 17.73 16.69 14.80
CA ASN A 390 19.13 16.39 14.57
C ASN A 390 20.04 17.00 15.64
N ARG A 391 19.85 18.28 15.97
CA ARG A 391 20.65 18.97 17.00
C ARG A 391 20.56 18.25 18.34
N ARG A 392 19.34 17.93 18.80
CA ARG A 392 19.11 17.21 20.06
C ARG A 392 19.69 15.80 20.05
N PHE A 393 19.55 15.09 18.94
CA PHE A 393 20.11 13.74 18.81
C PHE A 393 21.65 13.73 18.78
N VAL A 394 22.28 14.72 18.12
CA VAL A 394 23.73 14.87 18.13
C VAL A 394 24.25 15.13 19.55
N LEU A 395 23.55 15.93 20.35
CA LEU A 395 23.89 16.13 21.76
C LEU A 395 23.82 14.81 22.55
N GLN A 396 22.81 13.97 22.31
CA GLN A 396 22.72 12.64 22.93
C GLN A 396 23.89 11.72 22.53
N ILE A 397 24.29 11.75 21.24
CA ILE A 397 25.46 10.99 20.78
C ILE A 397 26.72 11.50 21.48
N GLN A 398 26.89 12.82 21.61
CA GLN A 398 28.05 13.42 22.27
C GLN A 398 28.12 13.09 23.76
N GLU A 399 26.97 13.04 24.44
CA GLU A 399 26.87 12.65 25.85
C GLU A 399 27.24 11.16 26.05
N GLN A 400 26.73 10.27 25.19
CA GLN A 400 26.98 8.83 25.31
C GLN A 400 28.35 8.40 24.78
N TYR A 401 28.88 9.12 23.78
CA TYR A 401 30.18 8.85 23.15
C TYR A 401 31.04 10.12 23.03
N PRO A 402 31.54 10.67 24.17
CA PRO A 402 32.30 11.91 24.16
C PRO A 402 33.51 11.88 23.22
N GLY A 403 33.61 12.89 22.35
CA GLY A 403 34.72 13.05 21.39
C GLY A 403 34.67 12.14 20.16
N ASN A 404 33.66 11.28 20.00
CA ASN A 404 33.55 10.36 18.86
C ASN A 404 32.83 11.01 17.66
N ASN A 405 33.55 11.84 16.91
CA ASN A 405 33.02 12.51 15.72
C ASN A 405 32.61 11.54 14.60
N ASP A 406 33.23 10.35 14.52
CA ASP A 406 32.88 9.34 13.53
C ASP A 406 31.48 8.76 13.77
N LYS A 407 31.09 8.53 15.03
CA LYS A 407 29.72 8.12 15.36
C LYS A 407 28.70 9.21 15.01
N ILE A 408 29.03 10.48 15.25
CA ILE A 408 28.18 11.61 14.82
C ILE A 408 28.00 11.58 13.29
N ALA A 409 29.08 11.44 12.51
CA ALA A 409 29.02 11.38 11.05
C ALA A 409 28.15 10.23 10.53
N LYS A 410 28.25 9.06 11.17
CA LYS A 410 27.50 7.86 10.81
C LYS A 410 26.04 7.90 11.22
N MET A 411 25.69 8.57 12.32
CA MET A 411 24.35 8.51 12.90
C MET A 411 23.51 9.78 12.72
N ALA A 412 24.14 10.94 12.50
CA ALA A 412 23.42 12.20 12.33
C ALA A 412 22.36 12.12 11.22
N ILE A 413 21.23 12.77 11.45
CA ILE A 413 20.12 12.87 10.50
C ILE A 413 20.49 13.85 9.38
N LEU A 414 21.10 14.97 9.74
CA LEU A 414 21.67 15.95 8.83
C LEU A 414 23.18 15.81 8.81
N TYR A 415 23.73 15.41 7.67
CA TYR A 415 25.16 15.29 7.48
C TYR A 415 25.51 15.37 6.00
N ASP A 416 26.64 16.01 5.66
CA ASP A 416 27.16 16.12 4.29
C ASP A 416 26.14 16.67 3.28
N GLY A 417 25.43 17.74 3.67
CA GLY A 417 24.42 18.40 2.83
C GLY A 417 23.15 17.58 2.57
N GLN A 418 22.95 16.46 3.27
CA GLN A 418 21.81 15.56 3.09
C GLN A 418 20.97 15.39 4.36
N VAL A 419 19.67 15.18 4.16
CA VAL A 419 18.72 14.64 5.13
C VAL A 419 18.66 13.13 4.94
N LYS A 420 19.08 12.35 5.95
CA LYS A 420 19.07 10.87 5.92
C LYS A 420 17.78 10.34 6.54
N MET A 421 16.82 9.93 5.70
CA MET A 421 15.46 9.59 6.16
C MET A 421 15.44 8.36 7.07
N ALA A 422 16.21 7.31 6.73
CA ALA A 422 16.30 6.14 7.60
C ALA A 422 16.76 6.50 9.03
N HIS A 423 17.65 7.48 9.18
CA HIS A 423 18.14 7.91 10.49
C HIS A 423 17.03 8.63 11.26
N LEU A 424 16.30 9.53 10.61
CA LEU A 424 15.14 10.20 11.21
C LEU A 424 14.09 9.18 11.71
N ALA A 425 13.79 8.15 10.90
CA ALA A 425 12.86 7.09 11.27
C ALA A 425 13.33 6.27 12.50
N ILE A 426 14.63 5.93 12.57
CA ILE A 426 15.21 5.14 13.67
C ILE A 426 15.28 5.96 14.97
N VAL A 427 15.66 7.24 14.87
CA VAL A 427 15.75 8.15 16.02
C VAL A 427 14.38 8.33 16.65
N ALA A 428 13.35 8.58 15.83
CA ALA A 428 12.00 8.81 16.32
C ALA A 428 11.26 7.52 16.72
N GLY A 429 11.36 6.46 15.92
CA GLY A 429 10.53 5.27 16.11
C GLY A 429 10.79 4.54 17.42
N TYR A 430 9.74 4.14 18.13
CA TYR A 430 9.88 3.30 19.34
C TYR A 430 10.24 1.85 18.98
N SER A 431 9.92 1.41 17.74
CA SER A 431 10.21 0.08 17.23
C SER A 431 10.79 0.16 15.81
N VAL A 432 11.90 -0.55 15.59
CA VAL A 432 12.55 -0.71 14.28
C VAL A 432 12.62 -2.19 13.97
N ASN A 433 12.04 -2.63 12.85
CA ASN A 433 12.08 -4.04 12.47
C ASN A 433 12.57 -4.28 11.04
N GLY A 434 13.30 -5.39 10.88
CA GLY A 434 13.58 -6.00 9.59
C GLY A 434 12.55 -7.08 9.23
N VAL A 435 12.65 -7.57 8.00
CA VAL A 435 11.60 -8.41 7.35
C VAL A 435 11.93 -9.90 7.23
N ALA A 436 13.09 -10.31 7.73
CA ALA A 436 13.53 -11.70 7.83
C ALA A 436 14.66 -11.80 8.87
N ARG A 437 14.82 -12.96 9.52
CA ARG A 437 15.84 -13.13 10.55
C ARG A 437 17.25 -12.73 10.07
N LEU A 438 17.68 -13.27 8.93
CA LEU A 438 19.00 -12.96 8.36
C LEU A 438 19.12 -11.47 8.00
N HIS A 439 18.07 -10.89 7.42
CA HIS A 439 18.00 -9.47 7.09
C HIS A 439 18.20 -8.60 8.34
N THR A 440 17.46 -8.89 9.43
CA THR A 440 17.61 -8.16 10.69
C THR A 440 18.99 -8.33 11.31
N GLU A 441 19.60 -9.52 11.21
CA GLU A 441 20.97 -9.74 11.71
C GLU A 441 22.00 -8.90 10.94
N ILE A 442 21.87 -8.79 9.62
CA ILE A 442 22.74 -7.93 8.79
C ILE A 442 22.56 -6.46 9.17
N LEU A 443 21.32 -5.99 9.35
CA LEU A 443 21.06 -4.62 9.81
C LEU A 443 21.74 -4.32 11.15
N LYS A 444 21.61 -5.23 12.14
CA LYS A 444 22.18 -5.04 13.48
C LYS A 444 23.71 -5.07 13.50
N LYS A 445 24.34 -5.89 12.66
CA LYS A 445 25.79 -6.12 12.69
C LYS A 445 26.59 -5.22 11.76
N GLU A 446 25.96 -4.72 10.70
CA GLU A 446 26.65 -3.96 9.66
C GLU A 446 25.99 -2.59 9.47
N GLN A 447 24.83 -2.54 8.80
CA GLN A 447 24.28 -1.30 8.24
C GLN A 447 23.82 -0.29 9.31
N LEU A 448 23.19 -0.77 10.38
CA LEU A 448 22.62 0.03 11.46
C LEU A 448 23.31 -0.28 12.80
N LYS A 449 24.56 -0.76 12.75
CA LYS A 449 25.31 -1.20 13.93
C LYS A 449 25.39 -0.13 15.01
N ASP A 450 25.77 1.09 14.66
CA ASP A 450 25.93 2.17 15.64
C ASP A 450 24.60 2.54 16.32
N PHE A 451 23.47 2.50 15.59
CA PHE A 451 22.14 2.67 16.17
C PHE A 451 21.75 1.51 17.08
N TYR A 452 22.07 0.27 16.70
CA TYR A 452 21.79 -0.90 17.51
C TYR A 452 22.62 -0.92 18.80
N GLU A 453 23.89 -0.50 18.76
CA GLU A 453 24.72 -0.35 19.96
C GLU A 453 24.15 0.70 20.92
N MET A 454 23.64 1.82 20.40
CA MET A 454 23.08 2.91 21.20
C MET A 454 21.68 2.60 21.76
N MET A 455 20.82 1.96 20.96
CA MET A 455 19.39 1.74 21.26
C MET A 455 18.95 0.30 20.95
N PRO A 456 19.56 -0.74 21.55
CA PRO A 456 19.33 -2.14 21.18
C PRO A 456 17.86 -2.59 21.36
N GLN A 457 17.16 -2.01 22.33
CA GLN A 457 15.77 -2.33 22.67
C GLN A 457 14.78 -2.01 21.55
N LYS A 458 15.11 -1.09 20.62
CA LYS A 458 14.22 -0.73 19.51
C LYS A 458 14.17 -1.82 18.43
N PHE A 459 15.23 -2.62 18.28
CA PHE A 459 15.42 -3.47 17.10
C PHE A 459 14.83 -4.88 17.25
N ASN A 460 13.88 -5.22 16.38
CA ASN A 460 13.26 -6.54 16.34
C ASN A 460 13.14 -7.11 14.90
N ASN A 461 12.55 -8.30 14.78
CA ASN A 461 12.30 -8.97 13.50
C ASN A 461 10.81 -9.29 13.37
N LYS A 462 10.26 -9.04 12.18
CA LYS A 462 8.93 -9.46 11.76
C LYS A 462 9.07 -10.08 10.37
N THR A 463 9.13 -11.40 10.31
CA THR A 463 9.31 -12.09 9.03
C THR A 463 8.06 -11.90 8.16
N ASN A 464 8.26 -11.48 6.92
CA ASN A 464 7.17 -11.24 5.98
C ASN A 464 6.30 -12.49 5.79
N GLY A 465 5.04 -12.25 5.44
CA GLY A 465 4.06 -13.28 5.11
C GLY A 465 3.24 -12.91 3.88
N ILE A 466 2.42 -13.87 3.45
CA ILE A 466 1.40 -13.69 2.42
C ILE A 466 0.06 -14.16 2.99
N THR A 467 -1.03 -13.63 2.46
CA THR A 467 -2.37 -14.12 2.79
C THR A 467 -2.69 -15.40 2.00
N GLN A 468 -3.13 -16.44 2.71
CA GLN A 468 -3.58 -17.68 2.11
C GLN A 468 -4.96 -17.60 1.43
N ARG A 469 -5.76 -16.55 1.71
CA ARG A 469 -7.06 -16.37 1.05
C ARG A 469 -6.84 -16.06 -0.44
N ARG A 470 -6.03 -15.05 -0.76
CA ARG A 470 -5.68 -14.76 -2.16
C ARG A 470 -4.76 -15.81 -2.76
N PHE A 471 -3.65 -16.13 -2.10
CA PHE A 471 -2.57 -16.92 -2.72
C PHE A 471 -2.82 -18.44 -2.72
N LEU A 472 -3.88 -18.92 -2.09
CA LEU A 472 -4.27 -20.33 -2.15
C LEU A 472 -5.78 -20.51 -2.38
N ALA A 473 -6.64 -19.97 -1.52
CA ALA A 473 -8.09 -20.21 -1.61
C ALA A 473 -8.68 -19.68 -2.94
N HIS A 474 -8.27 -18.49 -3.36
CA HIS A 474 -8.69 -17.90 -4.64
C HIS A 474 -7.81 -18.36 -5.82
N ALA A 475 -6.48 -18.32 -5.68
CA ALA A 475 -5.57 -18.58 -6.80
C ALA A 475 -5.53 -20.05 -7.26
N ASN A 476 -5.88 -21.00 -6.39
CA ASN A 476 -5.85 -22.43 -6.71
C ASN A 476 -7.01 -23.17 -6.03
N PRO A 477 -8.27 -22.94 -6.47
CA PRO A 477 -9.46 -23.50 -5.81
C PRO A 477 -9.45 -25.02 -5.77
N LEU A 478 -8.91 -25.69 -6.80
CA LEU A 478 -8.75 -27.15 -6.83
C LEU A 478 -7.86 -27.66 -5.69
N LEU A 479 -6.71 -26.99 -5.46
CA LEU A 479 -5.84 -27.34 -4.34
C LEU A 479 -6.46 -26.93 -3.00
N ALA A 480 -7.15 -25.79 -2.94
CA ALA A 480 -7.81 -25.33 -1.73
C ALA A 480 -8.90 -26.33 -1.27
N ASP A 481 -9.76 -26.79 -2.18
CA ASP A 481 -10.77 -27.81 -1.89
C ASP A 481 -10.12 -29.13 -1.46
N TRP A 482 -9.02 -29.54 -2.11
CA TRP A 482 -8.28 -30.74 -1.74
C TRP A 482 -7.65 -30.63 -0.34
N VAL A 483 -7.04 -29.48 0.00
CA VAL A 483 -6.50 -29.23 1.33
C VAL A 483 -7.64 -29.25 2.36
N THR A 484 -8.73 -28.55 2.11
CA THR A 484 -9.92 -28.54 2.98
C THR A 484 -10.47 -29.94 3.22
N ALA A 485 -10.53 -30.80 2.20
CA ALA A 485 -11.00 -32.18 2.36
C ALA A 485 -10.11 -33.03 3.30
N HIS A 486 -8.81 -32.74 3.36
CA HIS A 486 -7.85 -33.50 4.16
C HIS A 486 -7.61 -32.93 5.56
N VAL A 487 -7.69 -31.60 5.73
CA VAL A 487 -7.32 -30.93 7.00
C VAL A 487 -8.43 -30.09 7.63
N GLY A 488 -9.57 -29.91 6.93
CA GLY A 488 -10.68 -29.04 7.31
C GLY A 488 -10.48 -27.57 6.91
N GLU A 489 -11.53 -26.74 6.90
CA GLU A 489 -11.46 -25.33 6.46
C GLU A 489 -10.59 -24.40 7.33
N GLY A 490 -10.23 -24.82 8.55
CA GLY A 490 -9.50 -23.99 9.51
C GLY A 490 -8.15 -23.46 9.04
N TRP A 491 -7.55 -24.04 7.98
CA TRP A 491 -6.29 -23.56 7.42
C TRP A 491 -6.38 -22.15 6.81
N ILE A 492 -7.58 -21.71 6.41
CA ILE A 492 -7.80 -20.43 5.74
C ILE A 492 -7.51 -19.24 6.67
N THR A 493 -7.71 -19.41 7.98
CA THR A 493 -7.37 -18.42 9.02
C THR A 493 -6.17 -18.84 9.87
N ASP A 494 -5.87 -20.14 9.97
CA ASP A 494 -4.70 -20.68 10.67
C ASP A 494 -3.85 -21.58 9.75
N LEU A 495 -2.90 -20.97 9.03
CA LEU A 495 -2.08 -21.67 8.05
C LEU A 495 -1.22 -22.80 8.66
N SER A 496 -1.00 -22.80 9.99
CA SER A 496 -0.21 -23.84 10.64
C SER A 496 -0.85 -25.24 10.51
N GLN A 497 -2.18 -25.29 10.31
CA GLN A 497 -2.92 -26.54 10.12
C GLN A 497 -2.55 -27.28 8.84
N ILE A 498 -1.96 -26.63 7.85
CA ILE A 498 -1.41 -27.29 6.64
C ILE A 498 -0.38 -28.35 7.01
N ARG A 499 0.28 -28.28 8.18
CA ARG A 499 1.18 -29.34 8.66
C ARG A 499 0.51 -30.71 8.76
N LYS A 500 -0.82 -30.78 8.91
CA LYS A 500 -1.59 -32.03 8.89
C LYS A 500 -1.55 -32.73 7.52
N LEU A 501 -1.07 -32.07 6.46
CA LEU A 501 -0.81 -32.69 5.15
C LEU A 501 0.47 -33.55 5.13
N ALA A 502 1.37 -33.40 6.10
CA ALA A 502 2.66 -34.10 6.09
C ALA A 502 2.55 -35.63 5.92
N PRO A 503 1.61 -36.34 6.57
CA PRO A 503 1.44 -37.78 6.36
C PRO A 503 1.03 -38.19 4.94
N TYR A 504 0.43 -37.27 4.16
CA TYR A 504 0.00 -37.54 2.79
C TYR A 504 1.14 -37.39 1.77
N ALA A 505 2.31 -36.91 2.19
CA ALA A 505 3.46 -36.76 1.30
C ALA A 505 3.94 -38.09 0.72
N ASP A 506 3.80 -39.19 1.47
CA ASP A 506 4.17 -40.55 1.06
C ASP A 506 2.97 -41.40 0.60
N ASP A 507 1.75 -40.86 0.67
CA ASP A 507 0.56 -41.56 0.21
C ASP A 507 0.42 -41.47 -1.32
N LYS A 508 0.46 -42.62 -2.00
CA LYS A 508 0.44 -42.68 -3.47
C LYS A 508 -0.82 -42.08 -4.09
N LYS A 509 -1.96 -42.22 -3.42
CA LYS A 509 -3.23 -41.68 -3.93
C LYS A 509 -3.23 -40.16 -3.83
N ALA A 510 -2.83 -39.61 -2.69
CA ALA A 510 -2.66 -38.18 -2.47
C ALA A 510 -1.66 -37.56 -3.46
N GLN A 511 -0.53 -38.22 -3.71
CA GLN A 511 0.45 -37.78 -4.73
C GLN A 511 -0.18 -37.72 -6.13
N GLN A 512 -0.95 -38.74 -6.53
CA GLN A 512 -1.63 -38.76 -7.83
C GLN A 512 -2.68 -37.64 -7.95
N GLU A 513 -3.49 -37.42 -6.92
CA GLU A 513 -4.47 -36.34 -6.87
C GLU A 513 -3.79 -34.96 -6.95
N PHE A 514 -2.73 -34.75 -6.18
CA PHE A 514 -1.94 -33.52 -6.19
C PHE A 514 -1.32 -33.24 -7.57
N LEU A 515 -0.72 -34.26 -8.20
CA LEU A 515 -0.15 -34.15 -9.55
C LEU A 515 -1.23 -33.84 -10.60
N LYS A 516 -2.42 -34.45 -10.49
CA LYS A 516 -3.55 -34.14 -11.37
C LYS A 516 -4.00 -32.68 -11.23
N ILE A 517 -4.10 -32.17 -10.00
CA ILE A 517 -4.41 -30.75 -9.73
C ILE A 517 -3.33 -29.85 -10.36
N LYS A 518 -2.05 -30.20 -10.22
CA LYS A 518 -0.95 -29.44 -10.83
C LYS A 518 -1.05 -29.44 -12.36
N HIS A 519 -1.31 -30.59 -12.97
CA HIS A 519 -1.48 -30.72 -14.42
C HIS A 519 -2.63 -29.87 -14.95
N GLN A 520 -3.80 -29.92 -14.30
CA GLN A 520 -4.95 -29.07 -14.67
C GLN A 520 -4.61 -27.57 -14.59
N ASN A 521 -3.86 -27.15 -13.58
CA ASN A 521 -3.39 -25.77 -13.49
C ASN A 521 -2.39 -25.41 -14.60
N LYS A 522 -1.51 -26.33 -15.03
CA LYS A 522 -0.59 -26.13 -16.16
C LYS A 522 -1.34 -26.02 -17.49
N VAL A 523 -2.37 -26.85 -17.71
CA VAL A 523 -3.24 -26.74 -18.89
C VAL A 523 -3.93 -25.38 -18.95
N ARG A 524 -4.44 -24.87 -17.82
CA ARG A 524 -5.02 -23.52 -17.74
C ARG A 524 -3.99 -22.44 -18.09
N LEU A 525 -2.77 -22.54 -17.56
CA LEU A 525 -1.70 -21.58 -17.85
C LEU A 525 -1.22 -21.67 -19.30
N ALA A 526 -1.14 -22.86 -19.89
CA ALA A 526 -0.79 -23.04 -21.30
C ALA A 526 -1.81 -22.36 -22.22
N LYS A 527 -3.12 -22.50 -21.92
CA LYS A 527 -4.18 -21.79 -22.62
C LYS A 527 -4.01 -20.27 -22.50
N TYR A 528 -3.74 -19.77 -21.29
CA TYR A 528 -3.49 -18.35 -21.06
C TYR A 528 -2.29 -17.81 -21.86
N ILE A 529 -1.15 -18.52 -21.86
CA ILE A 529 0.05 -18.15 -22.64
C ILE A 529 -0.26 -18.15 -24.13
N LYS A 530 -1.02 -19.14 -24.63
CA LYS A 530 -1.42 -19.18 -26.03
C LYS A 530 -2.29 -17.98 -26.42
N GLU A 531 -3.26 -17.63 -25.58
CA GLU A 531 -4.18 -16.50 -25.82
C GLU A 531 -3.45 -15.14 -25.80
N HIS A 532 -2.48 -14.95 -24.89
CA HIS A 532 -1.86 -13.63 -24.66
C HIS A 532 -0.51 -13.46 -25.35
N ASN A 533 0.23 -14.54 -25.61
CA ASN A 533 1.56 -14.51 -26.21
C ASN A 533 1.63 -15.24 -27.56
N GLY A 534 0.59 -15.98 -27.95
CA GLY A 534 0.55 -16.73 -29.21
C GLY A 534 1.40 -18.01 -29.22
N ILE A 535 2.06 -18.34 -28.10
CA ILE A 535 3.01 -19.45 -27.97
C ILE A 535 2.29 -20.68 -27.41
N ASP A 536 2.46 -21.83 -28.07
CA ASP A 536 2.04 -23.11 -27.52
C ASP A 536 3.12 -23.64 -26.58
N VAL A 537 2.73 -23.99 -25.35
CA VAL A 537 3.63 -24.62 -24.36
C VAL A 537 3.04 -25.96 -23.94
N ASP A 538 3.89 -26.98 -23.83
CA ASP A 538 3.47 -28.33 -23.48
C ASP A 538 3.17 -28.45 -21.97
N PRO A 539 1.93 -28.72 -21.55
CA PRO A 539 1.57 -28.91 -20.14
C PRO A 539 2.22 -30.13 -19.48
N ASP A 540 2.88 -31.01 -20.22
CA ASP A 540 3.62 -32.17 -19.67
C ASP A 540 5.09 -31.82 -19.36
N SER A 541 5.62 -30.73 -19.92
CA SER A 541 6.98 -30.22 -19.66
C SER A 541 7.15 -29.59 -18.27
N ILE A 542 8.39 -29.38 -17.79
CA ILE A 542 8.63 -28.62 -16.56
C ILE A 542 8.32 -27.14 -16.81
N PHE A 543 7.46 -26.54 -15.97
CA PHE A 543 7.22 -25.10 -15.98
C PHE A 543 8.19 -24.41 -15.01
N ASP A 544 9.31 -23.92 -15.53
CA ASP A 544 10.27 -23.10 -14.79
C ASP A 544 9.87 -21.62 -14.88
N VAL A 545 9.66 -20.96 -13.73
CA VAL A 545 9.00 -19.65 -13.65
C VAL A 545 9.81 -18.68 -12.79
N GLN A 546 10.30 -17.60 -13.39
CA GLN A 546 10.99 -16.51 -12.71
C GLN A 546 10.20 -15.18 -12.83
N VAL A 547 9.25 -14.94 -11.93
CA VAL A 547 8.44 -13.70 -11.91
C VAL A 547 8.84 -12.80 -10.75
N LYS A 548 9.37 -11.62 -11.07
CA LYS A 548 9.76 -10.54 -10.15
C LYS A 548 10.23 -9.33 -10.95
N ARG A 549 10.31 -8.15 -10.30
CA ARG A 549 10.93 -6.94 -10.86
C ARG A 549 12.28 -7.27 -11.52
N LEU A 550 12.58 -6.66 -12.67
CA LEU A 550 13.86 -6.81 -13.34
C LEU A 550 14.92 -6.00 -12.59
N HIS A 551 15.96 -6.67 -12.09
CA HIS A 551 17.05 -6.02 -11.35
C HIS A 551 18.29 -6.91 -11.33
N GLU A 552 19.49 -6.34 -11.46
CA GLU A 552 20.76 -7.07 -11.52
C GLU A 552 20.94 -8.10 -10.39
N TYR A 553 20.69 -7.73 -9.13
CA TYR A 553 20.83 -8.67 -8.00
C TYR A 553 19.84 -9.85 -8.03
N LYS A 554 18.78 -9.77 -8.84
CA LYS A 554 17.79 -10.86 -9.02
C LYS A 554 18.21 -11.83 -10.11
N ARG A 555 19.25 -11.50 -10.88
CA ARG A 555 19.97 -12.39 -11.79
C ARG A 555 19.09 -13.03 -12.88
N GLN A 556 18.16 -12.28 -13.47
CA GLN A 556 17.47 -12.72 -14.70
C GLN A 556 18.47 -13.03 -15.83
N LEU A 557 19.57 -12.28 -15.90
CA LEU A 557 20.68 -12.55 -16.82
C LEU A 557 21.31 -13.93 -16.61
N LEU A 558 21.50 -14.35 -15.35
CA LEU A 558 22.02 -15.69 -15.07
C LEU A 558 21.04 -16.79 -15.53
N ASN A 559 19.74 -16.55 -15.35
CA ASN A 559 18.71 -17.50 -15.76
C ASN A 559 18.71 -17.70 -17.29
N ILE A 560 18.72 -16.60 -18.06
CA ILE A 560 18.71 -16.71 -19.53
C ILE A 560 20.00 -17.34 -20.08
N LEU A 561 21.16 -17.12 -19.43
CA LEU A 561 22.41 -17.81 -19.79
C LEU A 561 22.29 -19.34 -19.59
N HIS A 562 21.59 -19.79 -18.54
CA HIS A 562 21.33 -21.22 -18.33
C HIS A 562 20.39 -21.79 -19.40
N VAL A 563 19.35 -21.06 -19.79
CA VAL A 563 18.46 -21.45 -20.90
C VAL A 563 19.24 -21.59 -22.21
N MET A 564 20.14 -20.64 -22.51
CA MET A 564 21.00 -20.70 -23.70
C MET A 564 21.95 -21.91 -23.67
N TYR A 565 22.50 -22.23 -22.48
CA TYR A 565 23.33 -23.41 -22.29
C TYR A 565 22.54 -24.70 -22.59
N LEU A 566 21.36 -24.89 -21.98
CA LEU A 566 20.51 -26.07 -22.23
C LEU A 566 20.10 -26.18 -23.71
N TYR A 567 19.80 -25.04 -24.35
CA TYR A 567 19.50 -25.03 -25.79
C TYR A 567 20.68 -25.55 -26.63
N ASN A 568 21.91 -25.11 -26.33
CA ASN A 568 23.10 -25.55 -27.05
C ASN A 568 23.38 -27.05 -26.81
N GLU A 569 23.24 -27.54 -25.57
CA GLU A 569 23.42 -28.96 -25.26
C GLU A 569 22.47 -29.84 -26.08
N ILE A 570 21.19 -29.48 -26.18
CA ILE A 570 20.19 -30.21 -26.98
C ILE A 570 20.53 -30.15 -28.49
N LYS A 571 21.10 -29.03 -28.95
CA LYS A 571 21.49 -28.87 -30.36
C LYS A 571 22.73 -29.68 -30.73
N GLU A 572 23.68 -29.82 -29.81
CA GLU A 572 24.93 -30.59 -29.99
C GLU A 572 24.73 -32.09 -29.74
N HIS A 573 23.78 -32.46 -28.88
CA HIS A 573 23.45 -33.83 -28.53
C HIS A 573 21.95 -34.13 -28.72
N PRO A 574 21.47 -34.26 -29.98
CA PRO A 574 20.04 -34.43 -30.28
C PRO A 574 19.40 -35.72 -29.75
N ASP A 575 20.21 -36.67 -29.28
CA ASP A 575 19.77 -37.96 -28.72
C ASP A 575 19.57 -37.91 -27.19
N MET A 576 19.91 -36.78 -26.52
CA MET A 576 19.48 -36.48 -25.15
C MET A 576 18.04 -36.02 -25.12
#